data_AF-X1IDU0-F1
#
_entry.id   AF-X1IDU0-F1
#
_cell.length_a   1.000
_cell.length_b   1.000
_cell.length_c   1.000
_cell.angle_alpha   90.00
_cell.angle_beta   90.00
_cell.angle_gamma   90.00
#
_symmetry.space_group_name_H-M   'P 1'
#
loop_
_entity.id
_entity.type
_entity.pdbx_description
1 polymer ?
#
loop_
_entity_poly.entity_id
_entity_poly.type
_entity_poly.pdbx_seq_one_letter_code
_entity_poly.pdbx_strand_id
1 'polypeptide(L)'
;MPGAIDYEISKRLHPEPPSEEELKYMKDIEPTTAGIFLHKLHTITSEGNETLVKLGASTGCRWGDTACAIYTKSGDSAVCASGLYFHSVLGSTDVKYIMKYWVDEPSVGVKPGDAFFCNMPYIRGTHPPDMAIYAPIFYKDKLVCWVGAIVHTGECGACEPGGMPSGSRSMYDEGLQVPLADAFPGGVTGNLNDVPKNPNHVLGGYLFNNR
;
A
#
# COMPACT_ATOMS: atom_id res chain seq x y z
N MET A 1 -8.08 -16.72 -4.07
CA MET A 1 -6.71 -16.90 -4.62
C MET A 1 -5.99 -15.58 -4.50
N PRO A 2 -4.67 -15.57 -4.27
CA PRO A 2 -3.90 -14.34 -4.36
C PRO A 2 -4.12 -13.67 -5.73
N GLY A 3 -4.34 -12.36 -5.76
CA GLY A 3 -4.59 -11.61 -7.01
C GLY A 3 -6.05 -11.52 -7.51
N ALA A 4 -7.02 -12.17 -6.87
CA ALA A 4 -8.45 -11.96 -7.13
C ALA A 4 -9.10 -11.10 -6.02
N ILE A 5 -10.32 -10.59 -6.27
CA ILE A 5 -11.08 -9.84 -5.25
C ILE A 5 -11.22 -10.69 -3.99
N ASP A 6 -10.65 -10.20 -2.89
CA ASP A 6 -10.80 -10.81 -1.58
C ASP A 6 -12.04 -10.23 -0.89
N TYR A 7 -13.15 -10.96 -0.96
CA TYR A 7 -14.42 -10.55 -0.36
C TYR A 7 -14.40 -10.51 1.17
N GLU A 8 -13.42 -11.12 1.83
CA GLU A 8 -13.27 -11.01 3.28
C GLU A 8 -12.61 -9.68 3.62
N ILE A 9 -11.57 -9.28 2.88
CA ILE A 9 -10.90 -7.98 3.07
C ILE A 9 -11.83 -6.83 2.68
N SER A 10 -12.59 -6.95 1.59
CA SER A 10 -13.51 -5.88 1.18
C SER A 10 -14.64 -5.62 2.18
N LYS A 11 -15.01 -6.63 2.99
CA LYS A 11 -15.96 -6.48 4.11
C LYS A 11 -15.31 -5.92 5.37
N ARG A 12 -13.98 -5.89 5.44
CA ARG A 12 -13.18 -5.38 6.57
C ARG A 12 -12.75 -3.93 6.35
N LEU A 13 -13.56 -3.10 5.69
CA LEU A 13 -13.31 -1.66 5.63
C LEU A 13 -13.55 -0.95 6.97
N HIS A 14 -14.28 -1.59 7.88
CA HIS A 14 -14.39 -1.12 9.26
C HIS A 14 -13.06 -1.32 10.01
N PRO A 15 -12.76 -0.46 11.00
CA PRO A 15 -11.62 -0.65 11.89
C PRO A 15 -11.63 -2.03 12.54
N GLU A 16 -10.48 -2.68 12.61
CA GLU A 16 -10.34 -3.94 13.34
C GLU A 16 -10.56 -3.72 14.84
N PRO A 17 -11.10 -4.73 15.55
CA PRO A 17 -11.24 -4.62 16.99
C PRO A 17 -9.85 -4.44 17.63
N PRO A 18 -9.69 -3.49 18.56
CA PRO A 18 -8.41 -3.26 19.23
C PRO A 18 -8.04 -4.48 20.08
N SER A 19 -6.76 -4.81 20.09
CA SER A 19 -6.17 -5.84 20.94
C SER A 19 -6.24 -5.46 22.43
N GLU A 20 -6.09 -6.44 23.31
CA GLU A 20 -6.05 -6.19 24.77
C GLU A 20 -4.91 -5.24 25.17
N GLU A 21 -3.78 -5.33 24.46
CA GLU A 21 -2.63 -4.45 24.65
C GLU A 21 -2.96 -3.01 24.25
N GLU A 22 -3.60 -2.80 23.09
CA GLU A 22 -4.06 -1.48 22.65
C GLU A 22 -5.08 -0.88 23.61
N LEU A 23 -6.08 -1.67 24.06
CA LEU A 23 -7.07 -1.23 25.03
C LEU A 23 -6.46 -0.82 26.37
N LYS A 24 -5.39 -1.49 26.80
CA LYS A 24 -4.65 -1.11 28.00
C LYS A 24 -3.98 0.24 27.80
N TYR A 25 -3.21 0.41 26.72
CA TYR A 25 -2.50 1.68 26.46
C TYR A 25 -3.44 2.86 26.18
N MET A 26 -4.57 2.63 25.51
CA MET A 26 -5.58 3.67 25.28
C MET A 26 -6.15 4.24 26.58
N LYS A 27 -6.26 3.44 27.65
CA LYS A 27 -6.73 3.90 28.96
C LYS A 27 -5.69 4.74 29.70
N ASP A 28 -4.41 4.47 29.45
CA ASP A 28 -3.28 5.14 30.10
C ASP A 28 -2.88 6.46 29.40
N ILE A 29 -3.46 6.78 28.25
CA ILE A 29 -3.15 8.00 27.49
C ILE A 29 -4.01 9.16 27.97
N GLU A 30 -3.34 10.16 28.54
CA GLU A 30 -3.94 11.47 28.86
C GLU A 30 -4.42 12.18 27.57
N PRO A 31 -5.61 12.81 27.56
CA PRO A 31 -6.17 13.48 26.38
C PRO A 31 -5.25 14.55 25.77
N THR A 32 -4.53 15.30 26.61
CA THR A 32 -3.56 16.31 26.15
C THR A 32 -2.40 15.66 25.40
N THR A 33 -1.89 14.55 25.93
CA THR A 33 -0.82 13.77 25.29
C THR A 33 -1.30 13.19 23.96
N ALA A 34 -2.52 12.66 23.90
CA ALA A 34 -3.13 12.19 22.65
C ALA A 34 -3.19 13.31 21.59
N GLY A 35 -3.63 14.52 21.98
CA GLY A 35 -3.70 15.67 21.07
C GLY A 35 -2.33 16.07 20.52
N ILE A 36 -1.29 16.08 21.36
CA ILE A 36 0.08 16.37 20.93
C ILE A 36 0.58 15.34 19.93
N PHE A 37 0.38 14.05 20.19
CA PHE A 37 0.82 12.99 19.27
C PHE A 37 0.01 12.98 17.98
N LEU A 38 -1.30 13.17 18.03
CA LEU A 38 -2.14 13.26 16.83
C LEU A 38 -1.69 14.41 15.92
N HIS A 39 -1.43 15.58 16.49
CA HIS A 39 -0.88 16.71 15.73
C HIS A 39 0.47 16.36 15.10
N LYS A 40 1.39 15.73 15.86
CA LYS A 40 2.70 15.31 15.33
C LYS A 40 2.57 14.31 14.18
N LEU A 41 1.71 13.30 14.33
CA LEU A 41 1.46 12.30 13.28
C LEU A 41 0.88 12.96 12.03
N HIS A 42 -0.06 13.89 12.20
CA HIS A 42 -0.61 14.66 11.08
C HIS A 42 0.48 15.47 10.38
N THR A 43 1.34 16.18 11.13
CA THR A 43 2.47 16.91 10.56
C THR A 43 3.39 16.00 9.75
N ILE A 44 3.75 14.83 10.26
CA ILE A 44 4.59 13.85 9.56
C ILE A 44 3.94 13.42 8.24
N THR A 45 2.65 13.06 8.26
CA THR A 45 1.95 12.67 7.02
C THR A 45 1.81 13.82 6.04
N SER A 46 1.56 15.04 6.50
CA SER A 46 1.45 16.22 5.64
C SER A 46 2.78 16.56 4.98
N GLU A 47 3.89 16.52 5.72
CA GLU A 47 5.24 16.71 5.18
C GLU A 47 5.59 15.62 4.16
N GLY A 48 5.26 14.36 4.47
CA GLY A 48 5.44 13.23 3.56
C GLY A 48 4.66 13.42 2.26
N ASN A 49 3.40 13.84 2.34
CA ASN A 49 2.57 14.08 1.15
C ASN A 49 3.06 15.27 0.33
N GLU A 50 3.45 16.38 0.98
CA GLU A 50 4.01 17.54 0.28
C GLU A 50 5.33 17.19 -0.43
N THR A 51 6.17 16.37 0.21
CA THR A 51 7.40 15.85 -0.39
C THR A 51 7.10 14.97 -1.59
N LEU A 52 6.10 14.09 -1.49
CA LEU A 52 5.66 13.23 -2.59
C LEU A 52 5.21 14.05 -3.81
N VAL A 53 4.38 15.07 -3.60
CA VAL A 53 3.90 15.98 -4.67
C VAL A 53 5.06 16.74 -5.32
N LYS A 54 6.05 17.19 -4.54
CA LYS A 54 7.23 17.93 -5.06
C LYS A 54 8.19 17.04 -5.86
N LEU A 55 8.38 15.80 -5.43
CA LEU A 55 9.26 14.84 -6.10
C LEU A 55 8.59 14.13 -7.29
N GLY A 56 7.26 14.10 -7.29
CA GLY A 56 6.45 13.48 -8.33
C GLY A 56 6.74 14.03 -9.72
N ALA A 57 7.08 13.12 -10.64
CA ALA A 57 7.19 13.44 -12.06
C ALA A 57 5.82 13.45 -12.76
N SER A 58 4.85 12.67 -12.26
CA SER A 58 3.52 12.59 -12.86
C SER A 58 2.70 13.86 -12.62
N THR A 59 1.93 14.27 -13.62
CA THR A 59 0.98 15.39 -13.50
C THR A 59 -0.11 15.11 -12.47
N GLY A 60 -0.62 13.88 -12.39
CA GLY A 60 -1.58 13.46 -11.37
C GLY A 60 -1.04 13.66 -9.96
N CYS A 61 0.19 13.18 -9.72
CA CYS A 61 0.91 13.43 -8.48
C CYS A 61 1.02 14.92 -8.14
N ARG A 62 1.44 15.76 -9.10
CA ARG A 62 1.62 17.20 -8.89
C ARG A 62 0.32 17.96 -8.63
N TRP A 63 -0.81 17.44 -9.09
CA TRP A 63 -2.14 18.02 -8.86
C TRP A 63 -2.85 17.44 -7.65
N GLY A 64 -2.14 16.63 -6.84
CA GLY A 64 -2.61 16.18 -5.54
C GLY A 64 -3.29 14.82 -5.55
N ASP A 65 -3.26 14.07 -6.66
CA ASP A 65 -3.68 12.68 -6.68
C ASP A 65 -2.62 11.78 -6.02
N THR A 66 -2.55 11.94 -4.70
CA THR A 66 -1.51 11.44 -3.81
C THR A 66 -2.08 11.24 -2.43
N ALA A 67 -1.53 10.27 -1.70
CA ALA A 67 -1.75 10.14 -0.27
C ALA A 67 -0.50 9.65 0.44
N CYS A 68 -0.28 10.17 1.64
CA CYS A 68 0.65 9.62 2.61
C CYS A 68 -0.11 9.30 3.90
N ALA A 69 0.02 8.07 4.39
CA ALA A 69 -0.76 7.60 5.52
C ALA A 69 0.05 6.73 6.47
N ILE A 70 -0.35 6.78 7.74
CA ILE A 70 0.10 5.88 8.80
C ILE A 70 -1.08 4.95 9.12
N TYR A 71 -0.82 3.65 9.04
CA TYR A 71 -1.79 2.61 9.35
C TYR A 71 -1.43 1.92 10.66
N THR A 72 -2.43 1.47 11.41
CA THR A 72 -2.25 0.63 12.59
C THR A 72 -1.55 -0.68 12.22
N LYS A 73 -1.03 -1.41 13.22
CA LYS A 73 -0.48 -2.75 13.02
C LYS A 73 -1.47 -3.68 12.28
N SER A 74 -2.76 -3.52 12.54
CA SER A 74 -3.85 -4.31 11.94
C SER A 74 -4.24 -3.85 10.52
N GLY A 75 -3.68 -2.74 10.04
CA GLY A 75 -3.88 -2.22 8.68
C GLY A 75 -4.96 -1.16 8.54
N ASP A 76 -5.47 -0.59 9.64
CA ASP A 76 -6.46 0.49 9.57
C ASP A 76 -5.79 1.86 9.43
N SER A 77 -6.30 2.71 8.55
CA SER A 77 -5.80 4.09 8.40
C SER A 77 -6.01 4.89 9.69
N ALA A 78 -4.92 5.28 10.36
CA ALA A 78 -4.96 6.05 11.59
C ALA A 78 -4.89 7.56 11.31
N VAL A 79 -3.95 7.97 10.48
CA VAL A 79 -3.76 9.35 10.04
C VAL A 79 -3.38 9.34 8.57
N CYS A 80 -4.05 10.15 7.76
CA CYS A 80 -3.80 10.26 6.34
C CYS A 80 -3.81 11.73 5.92
N ALA A 81 -2.74 12.14 5.24
CA ALA A 81 -2.72 13.36 4.46
C ALA A 81 -2.89 12.96 2.99
N SER A 82 -4.00 13.36 2.39
CA SER A 82 -4.31 13.04 1.00
C SER A 82 -4.84 14.28 0.29
N GLY A 83 -4.50 14.43 -0.99
CA GLY A 83 -5.19 15.40 -1.84
C GLY A 83 -6.52 14.84 -2.39
N LEU A 84 -6.70 13.51 -2.35
CA LEU A 84 -7.90 12.83 -2.85
C LEU A 84 -8.37 11.73 -1.88
N TYR A 85 -9.54 11.92 -1.30
CA TYR A 85 -9.94 11.18 -0.09
C TYR A 85 -10.14 9.68 -0.26
N PHE A 86 -10.36 9.14 -1.47
CA PHE A 86 -10.54 7.69 -1.61
C PHE A 86 -9.29 6.90 -1.20
N HIS A 87 -8.09 7.43 -1.43
CA HIS A 87 -6.82 6.81 -1.03
C HIS A 87 -6.71 6.62 0.48
N SER A 88 -7.38 7.45 1.28
CA SER A 88 -7.37 7.37 2.74
C SER A 88 -8.02 6.10 3.29
N VAL A 89 -9.02 5.59 2.57
CA VAL A 89 -9.78 4.38 2.93
C VAL A 89 -9.16 3.17 2.24
N LEU A 90 -8.96 3.27 0.92
CA LEU A 90 -8.54 2.14 0.10
C LEU A 90 -7.14 1.64 0.44
N GLY A 91 -6.22 2.50 0.89
CA GLY A 91 -4.92 2.03 1.33
C GLY A 91 -4.94 1.04 2.52
N SER A 92 -6.05 0.99 3.27
CA SER A 92 -6.22 0.02 4.36
C SER A 92 -6.42 -1.41 3.85
N THR A 93 -7.03 -1.59 2.66
CA THR A 93 -7.26 -2.93 2.11
C THR A 93 -5.94 -3.60 1.73
N ASP A 94 -4.96 -2.83 1.28
CA ASP A 94 -3.63 -3.31 0.92
C ASP A 94 -2.87 -3.82 2.13
N VAL A 95 -2.83 -3.03 3.20
CA VAL A 95 -2.14 -3.44 4.42
C VAL A 95 -2.82 -4.67 5.03
N LYS A 96 -4.17 -4.71 5.04
CA LYS A 96 -4.91 -5.90 5.48
C LYS A 96 -4.65 -7.12 4.61
N TYR A 97 -4.41 -6.93 3.32
CA TYR A 97 -4.00 -8.01 2.41
C TYR A 97 -2.61 -8.55 2.77
N ILE A 98 -1.65 -7.66 3.03
CA ILE A 98 -0.30 -8.05 3.49
C ILE A 98 -0.40 -8.83 4.81
N MET A 99 -1.19 -8.32 5.75
CA MET A 99 -1.41 -8.97 7.03
C MET A 99 -2.01 -10.38 6.91
N LYS A 100 -2.92 -10.58 5.95
CA LYS A 100 -3.60 -11.87 5.76
C LYS A 100 -2.72 -12.91 5.06
N TYR A 101 -1.94 -12.51 4.06
CA TYR A 101 -1.27 -13.45 3.17
C TYR A 101 0.25 -13.50 3.33
N TRP A 102 0.90 -12.44 3.82
CA TRP A 102 2.37 -12.34 3.76
C TRP A 102 3.07 -12.35 5.12
N VAL A 103 2.39 -11.95 6.20
CA VAL A 103 3.01 -11.91 7.54
C VAL A 103 3.49 -13.28 7.99
N ASP A 104 2.66 -14.31 7.86
CA ASP A 104 2.95 -15.67 8.32
C ASP A 104 3.51 -16.57 7.20
N GLU A 105 3.64 -16.05 5.98
CA GLU A 105 4.12 -16.81 4.83
C GLU A 105 5.65 -16.92 4.85
N PRO A 106 6.24 -18.13 5.04
CA PRO A 106 7.68 -18.28 5.27
C PRO A 106 8.58 -17.78 4.14
N SER A 107 8.05 -17.77 2.91
CA SER A 107 8.78 -17.36 1.72
C SER A 107 8.92 -15.84 1.56
N VAL A 108 8.01 -15.07 2.16
CA VAL A 108 7.98 -13.60 2.09
C VAL A 108 8.25 -13.04 3.49
N GLY A 109 7.32 -13.26 4.41
CA GLY A 109 7.36 -12.68 5.74
C GLY A 109 7.29 -11.15 5.72
N VAL A 110 7.35 -10.55 6.90
CA VAL A 110 7.45 -9.10 7.06
C VAL A 110 8.60 -8.79 8.00
N LYS A 111 9.63 -8.11 7.50
CA LYS A 111 10.86 -7.81 8.24
C LYS A 111 11.16 -6.30 8.25
N PRO A 112 11.94 -5.82 9.22
CA PRO A 112 12.40 -4.44 9.24
C PRO A 112 13.14 -4.09 7.94
N GLY A 113 12.73 -2.99 7.31
CA GLY A 113 13.33 -2.51 6.07
C GLY A 113 12.69 -3.04 4.80
N ASP A 114 11.69 -3.92 4.86
CA ASP A 114 10.95 -4.35 3.67
C ASP A 114 10.06 -3.22 3.12
N ALA A 115 9.68 -3.32 1.85
CA ALA A 115 8.63 -2.51 1.25
C ALA A 115 7.74 -3.38 0.36
N PHE A 116 6.45 -3.05 0.27
CA PHE A 116 5.45 -3.80 -0.49
C PHE A 116 4.82 -2.88 -1.51
N PHE A 117 4.83 -3.29 -2.78
CA PHE A 117 4.25 -2.52 -3.88
C PHE A 117 2.91 -3.11 -4.31
N CYS A 118 1.95 -2.26 -4.64
CA CYS A 118 0.68 -2.67 -5.22
C CYS A 118 0.16 -1.65 -6.22
N ASN A 119 -0.33 -2.13 -7.36
CA ASN A 119 -1.21 -1.37 -8.24
C ASN A 119 -2.33 -2.24 -8.85
N MET A 120 -2.56 -3.44 -8.31
CA MET A 120 -3.60 -4.37 -8.78
C MET A 120 -5.01 -3.89 -8.39
N PRO A 121 -5.90 -3.59 -9.36
CA PRO A 121 -7.25 -3.09 -9.08
C PRO A 121 -8.09 -4.01 -8.20
N TYR A 122 -7.92 -5.33 -8.32
CA TYR A 122 -8.68 -6.31 -7.55
C TYR A 122 -8.39 -6.29 -6.04
N ILE A 123 -7.26 -5.72 -5.62
CA ILE A 123 -6.87 -5.59 -4.21
C ILE A 123 -7.13 -4.16 -3.72
N ARG A 124 -6.65 -3.17 -4.48
CA ARG A 124 -6.74 -1.74 -4.13
C ARG A 124 -8.15 -1.17 -4.27
N GLY A 125 -8.92 -1.67 -5.23
CA GLY A 125 -10.25 -1.15 -5.55
C GLY A 125 -10.26 0.11 -6.43
N THR A 126 -9.14 0.51 -7.04
CA THR A 126 -9.09 1.62 -8.01
C THR A 126 -8.70 1.13 -9.42
N HIS A 127 -7.68 1.72 -10.04
CA HIS A 127 -7.21 1.43 -11.38
C HIS A 127 -5.66 1.33 -11.42
N PRO A 128 -5.07 0.68 -12.44
CA PRO A 128 -3.64 0.41 -12.48
C PRO A 128 -2.70 1.62 -12.38
N PRO A 129 -3.08 2.83 -12.84
CA PRO A 129 -2.32 4.07 -12.62
C PRO A 129 -2.07 4.43 -11.16
N ASP A 130 -2.89 3.97 -10.22
CA ASP A 130 -2.69 4.24 -8.80
C ASP A 130 -1.70 3.26 -8.20
N MET A 131 -0.48 3.72 -8.02
CA MET A 131 0.62 2.93 -7.51
C MET A 131 0.87 3.24 -6.05
N ALA A 132 1.05 2.21 -5.24
CA ALA A 132 1.29 2.36 -3.82
C ALA A 132 2.48 1.55 -3.33
N ILE A 133 3.14 2.08 -2.32
CA ILE A 133 4.18 1.41 -1.57
C ILE A 133 3.86 1.47 -0.08
N TYR A 134 4.06 0.36 0.61
CA TYR A 134 3.83 0.21 2.05
C TYR A 134 5.09 -0.33 2.72
N ALA A 135 5.50 0.30 3.82
CA ALA A 135 6.64 -0.15 4.61
C ALA A 135 6.21 -0.43 6.06
N PRO A 136 6.60 -1.58 6.64
CA PRO A 136 6.36 -1.90 8.03
C PRO A 136 7.33 -1.13 8.94
N ILE A 137 6.82 -0.58 10.03
CA ILE A 137 7.64 0.11 11.04
C ILE A 137 7.78 -0.78 12.26
N PHE A 138 9.03 -1.10 12.59
CA PHE A 138 9.40 -1.91 13.74
C PHE A 138 10.00 -1.07 14.85
N TYR A 139 9.66 -1.41 16.10
CA TYR A 139 10.30 -0.90 17.30
C TYR A 139 10.58 -2.07 18.24
N LYS A 140 11.86 -2.26 18.62
CA LYS A 140 12.30 -3.40 19.47
C LYS A 140 11.80 -4.74 18.92
N ASP A 141 12.03 -4.97 17.62
CA ASP A 141 11.66 -6.18 16.88
C ASP A 141 10.15 -6.51 16.84
N LYS A 142 9.30 -5.53 17.19
CA LYS A 142 7.83 -5.64 17.08
C LYS A 142 7.32 -4.70 16.00
N LEU A 143 6.46 -5.22 15.12
CA LEU A 143 5.69 -4.41 14.18
C LEU A 143 4.73 -3.50 14.97
N VAL A 144 4.90 -2.19 14.82
CA VAL A 144 4.11 -1.16 15.53
C VAL A 144 3.04 -0.57 14.63
N CYS A 145 3.41 -0.22 13.39
CA CYS A 145 2.52 0.40 12.43
C CYS A 145 3.04 0.19 11.01
N TRP A 146 2.28 0.66 10.03
CA TRP A 146 2.71 0.73 8.64
C TRP A 146 2.70 2.17 8.17
N VAL A 147 3.56 2.49 7.21
CA VAL A 147 3.50 3.75 6.47
C VAL A 147 3.24 3.43 5.00
N GLY A 148 2.38 4.22 4.36
CA GLY A 148 2.07 4.06 2.95
C GLY A 148 2.19 5.38 2.21
N ALA A 149 2.62 5.29 0.95
CA ALA A 149 2.58 6.37 -0.02
C ALA A 149 1.89 5.87 -1.28
N ILE A 150 0.93 6.66 -1.77
CA ILE A 150 0.12 6.35 -2.93
C ILE A 150 0.24 7.52 -3.90
N VAL A 151 0.41 7.21 -5.18
CA VAL A 151 0.55 8.20 -6.24
C VAL A 151 -0.14 7.73 -7.51
N HIS A 152 -0.83 8.65 -8.17
CA HIS A 152 -1.29 8.41 -9.52
C HIS A 152 -0.17 8.68 -10.54
N THR A 153 0.16 7.64 -11.30
CA THR A 153 1.06 7.73 -12.45
C THR A 153 0.23 7.66 -13.72
N GLY A 154 0.22 8.73 -14.52
CA GLY A 154 -0.54 8.78 -15.78
C GLY A 154 -0.10 7.81 -16.89
N GLU A 155 0.68 6.77 -16.58
CA GLU A 155 1.02 5.68 -17.49
C GLU A 155 1.31 4.40 -16.70
N CYS A 156 0.85 3.27 -17.23
CA CYS A 156 1.09 1.93 -16.66
C CYS A 156 1.48 0.89 -17.73
N GLY A 157 1.69 1.29 -18.99
CA GLY A 157 2.01 0.41 -20.11
C GLY A 157 0.77 -0.25 -20.72
N ALA A 158 -0.37 0.45 -20.72
CA ALA A 158 -1.62 -0.03 -21.29
C ALA A 158 -1.59 -0.07 -22.84
N CYS A 159 -2.63 -0.63 -23.46
CA CYS A 159 -2.75 -0.71 -24.91
C CYS A 159 -2.87 0.66 -25.61
N GLU A 160 -3.29 1.69 -24.87
CA GLU A 160 -3.35 3.09 -25.29
C GLU A 160 -2.53 3.94 -24.31
N PRO A 161 -1.88 5.02 -24.79
CA PRO A 161 -1.12 5.92 -23.93
C PRO A 161 -2.03 6.67 -22.95
N GLY A 162 -1.50 6.94 -21.75
CA GLY A 162 -2.20 7.71 -20.71
C GLY A 162 -2.76 6.87 -19.56
N GLY A 163 -2.47 5.56 -19.52
CA GLY A 163 -2.81 4.66 -18.40
C GLY A 163 -4.30 4.35 -18.21
N MET A 164 -5.19 4.94 -19.01
CA MET A 164 -6.63 4.71 -18.96
C MET A 164 -7.17 4.45 -20.38
N PRO A 165 -6.90 3.26 -20.95
CA PRO A 165 -7.29 2.92 -22.31
C PRO A 165 -8.81 2.82 -22.48
N SER A 166 -9.36 3.54 -23.45
CA SER A 166 -10.79 3.52 -23.78
C SER A 166 -11.20 2.27 -24.57
N GLY A 167 -10.26 1.71 -25.35
CA GLY A 167 -10.45 0.51 -26.15
C GLY A 167 -10.12 -0.80 -25.44
N SER A 168 -9.84 -0.78 -24.14
CA SER A 168 -9.56 -1.99 -23.35
C SER A 168 -10.74 -2.97 -23.42
N ARG A 169 -10.45 -4.23 -23.76
CA ARG A 169 -11.45 -5.32 -23.81
C ARG A 169 -11.19 -6.36 -22.74
N SER A 170 -10.03 -6.31 -22.12
CA SER A 170 -9.60 -7.24 -21.08
C SER A 170 -8.61 -6.56 -20.14
N MET A 171 -8.47 -7.08 -18.93
CA MET A 171 -7.45 -6.61 -17.97
C MET A 171 -6.02 -6.66 -18.53
N TYR A 172 -5.74 -7.56 -19.48
CA TYR A 172 -4.45 -7.67 -20.14
C TYR A 172 -4.13 -6.46 -21.04
N ASP A 173 -5.13 -5.65 -21.38
CA ASP A 173 -4.96 -4.41 -22.14
C ASP A 173 -4.66 -3.19 -21.24
N GLU A 174 -4.77 -3.34 -19.91
CA GLU A 174 -4.67 -2.22 -18.95
C GLU A 174 -3.26 -2.05 -18.36
N GLY A 175 -2.27 -2.73 -18.94
CA GLY A 175 -0.86 -2.57 -18.61
C GLY A 175 -0.42 -3.31 -17.36
N LEU A 176 0.58 -2.76 -16.68
CA LEU A 176 1.22 -3.36 -15.52
C LEU A 176 0.25 -3.44 -14.34
N GLN A 177 -0.01 -4.65 -13.87
CA GLN A 177 -0.79 -4.91 -12.66
C GLN A 177 0.01 -5.86 -11.75
N VAL A 178 0.62 -5.30 -10.73
CA VAL A 178 1.43 -6.01 -9.75
C VAL A 178 0.55 -6.30 -8.53
N PRO A 179 0.21 -7.57 -8.26
CA PRO A 179 -0.40 -7.93 -7.00
C PRO A 179 0.60 -7.66 -5.86
N LEU A 180 0.10 -7.48 -4.64
CA LEU A 180 0.94 -7.57 -3.44
C LEU A 180 1.45 -9.00 -3.38
N ALA A 181 2.58 -9.30 -4.04
CA ALA A 181 3.14 -10.63 -4.14
C ALA A 181 4.57 -10.70 -3.57
N ASP A 182 5.24 -9.55 -3.43
CA ASP A 182 6.65 -9.51 -3.05
C ASP A 182 6.93 -8.39 -2.04
N ALA A 183 7.78 -8.73 -1.06
CA ALA A 183 8.53 -7.78 -0.25
C ALA A 183 9.83 -7.46 -0.99
N PHE A 184 10.14 -6.17 -1.18
CA PHE A 184 11.44 -5.71 -1.65
C PHE A 184 12.44 -5.74 -0.48
N PRO A 185 13.37 -6.72 -0.42
CA PRO A 185 14.28 -6.85 0.71
C PRO A 185 15.27 -5.68 0.71
N GLY A 186 15.37 -4.97 1.84
CA GLY A 186 16.24 -3.78 1.95
C GLY A 186 15.61 -2.46 1.50
N GLY A 187 14.31 -2.46 1.18
CA GLY A 187 13.47 -1.26 1.14
C GLY A 187 13.31 -0.62 -0.23
N VAL A 188 12.98 0.68 -0.24
CA VAL A 188 12.68 1.53 -1.42
C VAL A 188 13.87 1.64 -2.39
N THR A 189 15.05 1.16 -2.02
CA THR A 189 16.26 1.10 -2.86
C THR A 189 16.47 -0.23 -3.58
N GLY A 190 15.61 -1.23 -3.34
CA GLY A 190 15.64 -2.48 -4.08
C GLY A 190 15.31 -2.26 -5.55
N ASN A 191 16.15 -2.75 -6.45
CA ASN A 191 15.84 -2.72 -7.88
C ASN A 191 14.63 -3.62 -8.14
N LEU A 192 13.70 -3.23 -9.02
CA LEU A 192 12.67 -4.14 -9.54
C LEU A 192 13.27 -5.42 -10.14
N ASN A 193 14.55 -5.39 -10.51
CA ASN A 193 15.32 -6.55 -10.98
C ASN A 193 15.90 -7.44 -9.87
N ASP A 194 15.96 -6.95 -8.63
CA ASP A 194 16.47 -7.67 -7.45
C ASP A 194 15.36 -8.44 -6.72
N VAL A 195 14.12 -8.34 -7.21
CA VAL A 195 13.01 -9.16 -6.74
C VAL A 195 13.40 -10.64 -6.97
N PRO A 196 13.30 -11.51 -5.94
CA PRO A 196 13.75 -12.89 -6.04
C PRO A 196 13.16 -13.59 -7.26
N LYS A 197 14.01 -13.98 -8.21
CA LYS A 197 13.63 -14.70 -9.45
C LYS A 197 13.17 -16.13 -9.18
N ASN A 198 12.35 -16.36 -8.16
CA ASN A 198 11.71 -17.65 -7.95
C ASN A 198 10.62 -17.77 -9.02
N PRO A 199 10.71 -18.75 -9.95
CA PRO A 199 9.76 -18.91 -11.06
C PRO A 199 8.31 -19.13 -10.62
N ASN A 200 8.08 -19.43 -9.34
CA ASN A 200 6.73 -19.52 -8.76
C ASN A 200 6.17 -18.17 -8.29
N HIS A 201 6.98 -17.15 -8.02
CA HIS A 201 6.54 -15.97 -7.26
C HIS A 201 6.59 -14.63 -8.00
N VAL A 202 7.33 -14.45 -9.11
CA VAL A 202 7.62 -13.08 -9.57
C VAL A 202 7.51 -12.93 -11.08
N LEU A 203 6.49 -12.18 -11.53
CA LEU A 203 6.29 -11.60 -12.87
C LEU A 203 6.29 -12.55 -14.10
N GLY A 204 6.85 -13.75 -14.02
CA GLY A 204 6.95 -14.73 -15.11
C GLY A 204 5.74 -15.65 -15.24
N GLY A 205 5.13 -16.03 -14.12
CA GLY A 205 4.04 -17.02 -14.09
C GLY A 205 2.72 -16.52 -14.66
N TYR A 206 2.42 -15.22 -14.50
CA TYR A 206 1.15 -14.63 -14.94
C TYR A 206 1.24 -13.86 -16.26
N LEU A 207 2.42 -13.32 -16.63
CA LEU A 207 2.58 -12.55 -17.88
C LEU A 207 3.13 -13.37 -19.05
N PHE A 208 3.73 -14.55 -18.82
CA PHE A 208 4.41 -15.30 -19.88
C PHE A 208 3.96 -16.75 -20.07
N ASN A 209 2.93 -17.22 -19.36
CA ASN A 209 2.49 -18.62 -19.45
C ASN A 209 1.11 -18.81 -20.10
N ASN A 210 0.88 -18.11 -21.22
CA ASN A 210 -0.08 -18.52 -22.24
C ASN A 210 0.58 -18.39 -23.61
N ARG A 211 1.37 -19.41 -23.98
CA ARG A 211 1.56 -19.83 -25.36
C ARG A 211 1.00 -21.23 -25.51
#